data_AF-A0A436R8X2-F1
#
_entry.id   AF-A0A436R8X2-F1
#
_cell.length_a   1.000
_cell.length_b   1.000
_cell.length_c   1.000
_cell.angle_alpha   90.00
_cell.angle_beta   90.00
_cell.angle_gamma   90.00
#
_symmetry.space_group_name_H-M   'P 1'
#
loop_
_entity.id
_entity.type
_entity.pdbx_description
1 polymer ?
#
loop_
_entity_poly.entity_id
_entity_poly.type
_entity_poly.pdbx_seq_one_letter_code
_entity_poly.pdbx_strand_id
1 'polypeptide(L)' 'MTERLTLVSHHLCPYVQRAAIALAEKGVPLERVNVDLADKPEWF' A
#
# COMPACT_ATOMS: atom_id res chain seq x y z
N MET A 1 1.49 21.44 5.32
CA MET A 1 0.55 20.30 5.48
C MET A 1 1.30 19.05 5.08
N THR A 2 1.28 18.01 5.91
CA THR A 2 1.89 16.72 5.56
C THR A 2 0.90 15.96 4.69
N GLU A 3 1.30 15.59 3.47
CA GLU A 3 0.47 14.78 2.57
C GLU A 3 0.27 13.39 3.18
N ARG A 4 -0.97 12.88 3.20
CA ARG A 4 -1.26 11.53 3.66
C ARG A 4 -0.80 10.53 2.60
N LEU A 5 0.03 9.58 3.01
CA LEU A 5 0.48 8.51 2.14
C LEU A 5 -0.54 7.37 2.09
N THR A 6 -0.78 6.85 0.90
CA THR A 6 -1.61 5.66 0.70
C THR A 6 -0.77 4.54 0.09
N LEU A 7 -0.71 3.40 0.76
CA LEU A 7 -0.09 2.19 0.25
C LEU A 7 -1.16 1.32 -0.43
N VAL A 8 -1.17 1.32 -1.76
CA VAL A 8 -1.97 0.37 -2.54
C VAL A 8 -1.35 -1.01 -2.44
N SER A 9 -2.17 -2.03 -2.16
CA SER A 9 -1.71 -3.33 -1.71
C SER A 9 -2.53 -4.49 -2.25
N HIS A 10 -1.97 -5.68 -2.14
CA HIS A 10 -2.64 -6.94 -2.43
C HIS A 10 -2.11 -7.97 -1.43
N HIS A 11 -3.00 -8.79 -0.88
CA HIS A 11 -2.72 -9.62 0.31
C HIS A 11 -1.48 -10.51 0.18
N LEU A 12 -1.27 -11.11 -1.00
CA LEU A 12 -0.19 -12.07 -1.26
C LEU A 12 1.01 -11.47 -2.02
N CYS A 13 1.05 -10.15 -2.24
CA CYS A 13 2.08 -9.55 -3.09
C CYS A 13 3.41 -9.34 -2.33
N PRO A 14 4.49 -10.08 -2.66
CA PRO A 14 5.78 -9.93 -1.99
C PRO A 14 6.44 -8.58 -2.27
N TYR A 15 6.08 -7.91 -3.37
CA TYR A 15 6.61 -6.60 -3.73
C TYR A 15 6.06 -5.49 -2.82
N VAL A 16 4.74 -5.44 -2.62
CA VAL A 16 4.13 -4.46 -1.71
C VAL A 16 4.51 -4.75 -0.26
N GLN A 17 4.73 -6.02 0.11
CA GLN A 17 5.21 -6.37 1.44
C GLN A 17 6.56 -5.69 1.76
N ARG A 18 7.49 -5.60 0.81
CA ARG A 18 8.78 -4.89 1.02
C ARG A 18 8.56 -3.41 1.35
N ALA A 19 7.66 -2.74 0.63
CA ALA A 19 7.32 -1.34 0.89
C ALA A 19 6.63 -1.18 2.25
N ALA A 20 5.70 -2.06 2.60
CA ALA A 20 5.02 -2.08 3.90
C ALA A 20 6.02 -2.21 5.06
N ILE A 21 6.98 -3.13 4.95
CA ILE A 21 8.05 -3.31 5.95
C ILE A 21 8.87 -2.02 6.07
N ALA A 22 9.36 -1.47 4.96
CA ALA A 22 10.19 -0.26 5.00
C ALA A 22 9.46 0.96 5.61
N LEU A 23 8.15 1.10 5.38
CA LEU A 23 7.32 2.17 5.93
C LEU A 23 7.05 1.97 7.43
N ALA A 24 6.82 0.71 7.85
CA ALA A 24 6.65 0.35 9.25
C ALA A 24 7.92 0.60 10.07
N GLU A 25 9.08 0.16 9.58
CA GLU A 25 10.38 0.38 10.24
C GLU A 25 10.73 1.87 10.40
N LYS A 26 10.22 2.72 9.49
CA LYS A 26 10.42 4.17 9.54
C LYS A 26 9.34 4.92 10.33
N GLY A 27 8.33 4.23 10.85
CA GLY A 27 7.21 4.85 11.58
C GLY A 27 6.39 5.83 10.73
N VAL A 28 6.31 5.60 9.42
CA VAL A 28 5.61 6.51 8.50
C VAL A 28 4.11 6.25 8.55
N PRO A 29 3.28 7.23 8.96
CA PRO A 29 1.83 7.07 8.96
C PRO A 29 1.32 6.97 7.52
N LEU A 30 0.50 5.95 7.26
CA LEU A 30 -0.09 5.68 5.95
C LEU A 30 -1.47 5.05 6.09
N GLU A 31 -2.28 5.21 5.06
CA GLU A 31 -3.49 4.44 4.82
C GLU A 31 -3.18 3.27 3.88
N ARG A 32 -3.79 2.10 4.10
CA ARG A 32 -3.60 0.93 3.22
C ARG A 32 -4.88 0.61 2.49
N VAL A 33 -4.79 0.51 1.16
CA VAL A 33 -5.91 0.12 0.28
C VAL A 33 -5.56 -1.20 -0.36
N ASN A 34 -6.41 -2.23 -0.21
CA ASN A 34 -6.22 -3.49 -0.92
C ASN A 34 -7.01 -3.46 -2.23
N VAL A 35 -6.36 -3.88 -3.32
CA VAL A 35 -6.98 -4.03 -4.64
C VAL A 35 -7.11 -5.51 -5.00
N ASP A 36 -8.22 -5.82 -5.66
CA ASP A 36 -8.34 -7.05 -6.42
C ASP A 36 -7.58 -6.88 -7.74
N LEU A 37 -6.71 -7.82 -8.06
CA LEU A 37 -5.93 -7.80 -9.30
C LEU A 37 -6.66 -8.48 -10.46
N ALA A 38 -7.67 -9.31 -10.15
CA ALA A 38 -8.56 -9.92 -11.13
C ALA A 38 -9.67 -8.97 -11.58
N ASP A 39 -10.09 -8.06 -10.71
CA ASP A 39 -11.06 -7.00 -10.99
C ASP A 39 -10.51 -5.64 -10.51
N LYS A 40 -9.64 -5.06 -11.34
CA LYS A 40 -8.93 -3.83 -10.99
C LYS A 40 -9.88 -2.64 -11.03
N PRO A 41 -9.86 -1.77 -10.01
CA PRO A 41 -10.64 -0.54 -10.06
C PRO A 41 -10.10 0.41 -11.13
N GLU A 42 -10.94 1.26 -11.71
CA GLU A 42 -10.56 2.15 -12.83
C GLU A 42 -9.39 3.10 -12.54
N TRP A 43 -9.11 3.37 -11.26
CA TRP A 43 -8.02 4.23 -10.82
C TRP A 43 -6.67 3.50 -10.66
N PHE A 44 -6.63 2.17 -10.82
CA PHE A 44 -5.45 1.31 -10.60
C PHE A 44 -4.88 0.73 -11.89
#